data_AF-A0A327K0C7-F1
#
_entry.id   AF-A0A327K0C7-F1
#
_cell.length_a   1.000
_cell.length_b   1.000
_cell.length_c   1.000
_cell.angle_alpha   90.00
_cell.angle_beta   90.00
_cell.angle_gamma   90.00
#
_symmetry.space_group_name_H-M   'P 1'
#
loop_
_entity.id
_entity.type
_entity.pdbx_description
1 polymer ?
#
loop_
_entity_poly.entity_id
_entity_poly.type
_entity_poly.pdbx_seq_one_letter_code
_entity_poly.pdbx_strand_id
1 'polypeptide(L)' 'MLKRLVKRAIKKAEFAGADIDILALAAVRATREGTVKRGGNALPTIIGTPMTGEIVDGERFDGETEIAMFPGDLPKDPE' A
#
# COMPACT_ATOMS: atom_id res chain seq x y z
N MET A 1 -10.82 1.03 3.47
CA MET A 1 -10.87 -0.27 2.75
C MET A 1 -10.93 -1.46 3.70
N LEU A 2 -9.92 -1.70 4.54
CA LEU A 2 -9.87 -2.87 5.45
C LEU A 2 -11.12 -3.00 6.33
N LYS A 3 -11.57 -1.92 6.99
CA LYS A 3 -12.81 -1.89 7.79
C LYS A 3 -14.03 -2.38 7.02
N ARG A 4 -14.19 -1.95 5.76
CA ARG A 4 -15.30 -2.38 4.89
C ARG A 4 -15.24 -3.87 4.61
N LEU A 5 -14.06 -4.42 4.29
CA LEU A 5 -13.89 -5.84 3.97
C LEU A 5 -14.36 -6.75 5.12
N VAL A 6 -14.09 -6.37 6.37
CA VAL A 6 -14.43 -7.17 7.55
C VAL A 6 -15.64 -6.64 8.34
N LYS A 7 -16.43 -5.72 7.78
CA LYS A 7 -17.55 -5.02 8.44
C LYS A 7 -18.55 -5.96 9.13
N ARG A 8 -18.81 -7.14 8.55
CA ARG A 8 -19.71 -8.14 9.16
C ARG A 8 -19.12 -8.80 10.41
N ALA A 9 -17.82 -9.09 10.42
CA ALA A 9 -17.15 -9.69 11.56
C ALA A 9 -17.07 -8.70 12.72
N ILE A 10 -16.74 -7.43 12.42
CA ILE A 10 -16.74 -6.33 13.38
C ILE A 10 -18.09 -6.23 14.09
N LYS A 11 -19.20 -6.12 13.33
CA LYS A 11 -20.56 -6.03 13.90
C LYS A 11 -20.90 -7.17 14.85
N LYS A 12 -20.47 -8.40 14.54
CA LYS A 12 -20.72 -9.57 15.39
C LYS A 12 -19.88 -9.51 16.68
N ALA A 13 -18.63 -9.08 16.59
CA ALA A 13 -17.74 -8.96 17.74
C ALA A 13 -18.18 -7.82 18.68
N GLU A 14 -18.53 -6.65 18.12
CA GLU A 14 -19.08 -5.52 18.87
C GLU A 14 -20.38 -5.90 19.58
N PHE A 15 -21.28 -6.64 18.92
CA PHE A 15 -22.52 -7.14 19.55
C PHE A 15 -22.23 -8.08 20.74
N ALA A 16 -21.11 -8.81 20.69
CA ALA A 16 -20.65 -9.65 21.80
C ALA A 16 -19.88 -8.87 22.89
N GLY A 17 -19.75 -7.53 22.75
CA GLY A 17 -19.09 -6.66 23.71
C GLY A 17 -17.57 -6.55 23.56
N ALA A 18 -17.00 -7.02 22.45
CA ALA A 18 -15.57 -6.90 22.20
C ALA A 18 -15.21 -5.48 21.71
N ASP A 19 -14.07 -4.98 22.18
CA ASP A 19 -13.45 -3.76 21.66
C ASP A 19 -12.61 -4.08 20.42
N ILE A 20 -12.74 -3.28 19.36
CA ILE A 20 -12.18 -3.59 18.03
C ILE A 20 -11.56 -2.35 17.40
N ASP A 21 -10.26 -2.44 17.13
CA ASP A 21 -9.49 -1.43 16.39
C ASP A 21 -8.94 -1.97 15.07
N ILE A 22 -8.66 -1.06 14.15
CA ILE A 22 -8.17 -1.38 12.81
C ILE A 22 -7.00 -0.47 12.47
N LEU A 23 -5.88 -1.08 12.12
CA LEU A 23 -4.66 -0.37 11.76
C LEU A 23 -4.13 -0.84 10.41
N ALA A 24 -3.68 0.10 9.59
CA ALA A 24 -2.81 -0.19 8.46
C ALA A 24 -1.36 -0.01 8.92
N LEU A 25 -0.60 -1.10 9.01
CA LEU A 25 0.76 -1.12 9.55
C LEU A 25 1.71 -1.90 8.63
N ALA A 26 2.93 -1.39 8.50
CA ALA A 26 4.07 -2.14 7.98
C ALA A 26 5.04 -2.41 9.14
N ALA A 27 5.21 -3.67 9.54
CA ALA A 27 6.09 -4.05 10.64
C ALA A 27 7.58 -3.81 10.29
N VAL A 28 7.93 -3.99 9.02
CA VAL A 28 9.24 -3.64 8.46
C VAL A 28 9.01 -2.62 7.36
N ARG A 29 9.61 -1.45 7.51
CA ARG A 29 9.55 -0.39 6.51
C ARG A 29 10.63 -0.63 5.45
N ALA A 30 10.28 -1.39 4.42
CA ALA A 30 11.16 -1.68 3.29
C ALA A 30 11.18 -0.56 2.22
N THR A 31 10.32 0.45 2.37
CA THR A 31 10.16 1.53 1.40
C THR A 31 10.12 2.90 2.05
N ARG A 32 10.44 3.93 1.27
CA ARG A 32 10.37 5.36 1.65
C ARG A 32 9.50 6.13 0.66
N GLU A 33 8.90 7.22 1.10
CA GLU A 33 8.12 8.09 0.22
C GLU A 33 9.03 9.04 -0.55
N GLY A 34 8.57 9.44 -1.73
CA GLY A 34 9.23 10.43 -2.57
C GLY A 34 8.26 11.09 -3.53
N THR A 35 8.81 11.93 -4.41
CA THR A 35 8.03 12.58 -5.46
C THR A 35 8.85 12.62 -6.74
N VAL A 36 8.25 12.18 -7.84
CA VAL A 36 8.88 12.19 -9.17
C VAL A 36 8.12 13.15 -10.08
N LYS A 37 8.84 13.96 -10.86
CA LYS A 37 8.24 14.82 -11.88
C LYS A 37 8.12 14.03 -13.19
N ARG A 38 6.89 13.82 -13.67
CA ARG A 38 6.62 13.16 -14.97
C ARG A 38 5.51 13.90 -15.71
N GLY A 39 5.75 14.29 -16.95
CA GLY A 39 4.75 14.99 -17.78
C GLY A 39 4.26 16.31 -17.19
N GLY A 40 5.13 17.05 -16.48
CA GLY A 40 4.76 18.30 -15.80
C GLY A 40 4.07 18.12 -14.44
N ASN A 41 3.70 16.89 -14.07
CA ASN A 41 3.05 16.60 -12.80
C ASN A 41 4.05 16.06 -11.78
N ALA A 42 3.89 16.46 -10.52
CA ALA A 42 4.58 15.87 -9.39
C ALA A 42 3.75 14.69 -8.88
N LEU A 43 4.26 13.46 -9.04
CA LEU A 43 3.56 12.23 -8.65
C LEU A 43 4.11 11.73 -7.31
N PRO A 44 3.26 11.42 -6.31
CA PRO A 44 3.70 10.80 -5.08
C PRO A 44 4.13 9.36 -5.36
N THR A 45 5.36 9.01 -4.99
CA THR A 45 5.93 7.68 -5.28
C THR A 45 6.39 6.99 -4.02
N ILE A 46 6.40 5.67 -4.06
CA ILE A 46 7.07 4.82 -3.07
C ILE A 46 8.37 4.33 -3.70
N ILE A 47 9.45 4.42 -2.93
CA ILE A 47 10.80 4.09 -3.39
C ILE A 47 11.33 2.92 -2.56
N GLY A 48 11.90 1.93 -3.23
CA GLY A 48 12.50 0.75 -2.63
C GLY A 48 13.10 -0.18 -3.67
N THR A 49 13.64 -1.31 -3.20
CA THR A 49 14.26 -2.32 -4.06
C THR A 49 13.31 -3.51 -4.22
N PRO A 50 12.87 -3.83 -5.45
CA PRO A 50 12.03 -5.01 -5.72
C PRO A 50 12.74 -6.31 -5.37
N MET A 51 12.01 -7.42 -5.34
CA MET A 51 12.64 -8.74 -5.16
C MET A 51 13.34 -9.20 -6.45
N THR A 52 14.42 -9.98 -6.32
CA THR A 52 15.07 -10.60 -7.48
C THR A 52 14.07 -11.42 -8.29
N GLY A 53 13.97 -11.13 -9.58
CA GLY A 53 13.09 -11.81 -10.52
C GLY A 53 11.65 -11.28 -10.53
N GLU A 54 11.30 -10.30 -9.69
CA GLU A 54 10.01 -9.61 -9.74
C GLU A 54 9.83 -8.91 -11.10
N ILE A 55 8.59 -8.90 -11.60
CA ILE A 55 8.26 -8.29 -12.89
C ILE A 55 7.22 -7.18 -12.68
N VAL A 56 7.57 -5.95 -13.06
CA VAL A 56 6.66 -4.79 -13.03
C VAL A 56 6.69 -4.12 -14.39
N ASP A 57 5.51 -3.83 -14.97
CA ASP A 57 5.36 -3.25 -16.31
C ASP A 57 6.18 -3.95 -17.41
N GLY A 58 6.42 -5.26 -17.26
CA GLY A 58 7.19 -6.07 -18.20
C GLY A 58 8.72 -6.04 -18.00
N GLU A 59 9.23 -5.25 -17.05
CA GLU A 59 10.63 -5.21 -16.65
C GLU A 59 10.91 -6.20 -15.51
N ARG A 60 12.02 -6.95 -15.59
CA ARG A 60 12.45 -7.91 -14.57
C ARG A 60 13.57 -7.31 -13.72
N PHE A 61 13.40 -7.32 -12.40
CA PHE A 61 14.37 -6.72 -11.47
C PHE A 61 15.39 -7.72 -10.92
N ASP A 62 16.57 -7.21 -10.56
CA ASP A 62 17.72 -7.96 -10.06
C ASP A 62 17.70 -8.17 -8.53
N GLY A 63 16.91 -7.38 -7.80
CA GLY A 63 16.89 -7.37 -6.34
C GLY A 63 17.87 -6.41 -5.68
N GLU A 64 18.56 -5.58 -6.48
CA GLU A 64 19.57 -4.62 -6.02
C GLU A 64 19.22 -3.19 -6.46
N THR A 65 18.61 -3.04 -7.64
CA THR A 65 18.24 -1.76 -8.23
C THR A 65 17.05 -1.12 -7.51
N GLU A 66 17.25 0.09 -6.96
CA GLU A 66 16.18 0.90 -6.36
C GLU A 66 15.28 1.49 -7.46
N ILE A 67 13.96 1.43 -7.26
CA ILE A 67 12.96 2.01 -8.17
C ILE A 67 12.06 3.00 -7.45
N ALA A 68 11.51 3.96 -8.20
CA ALA A 68 10.42 4.81 -7.76
C ALA A 68 9.12 4.38 -8.44
N MET A 69 8.18 3.83 -7.68
CA MET A 69 6.90 3.34 -8.18
C MET A 69 5.76 4.29 -7.81
N PHE A 70 4.85 4.56 -8.76
CA PHE A 70 3.57 5.20 -8.46
C PHE A 70 2.56 4.10 -8.05
N PRO A 71 2.10 4.07 -6.78
CA PRO A 71 1.24 2.99 -6.30
C PRO A 71 -0.23 3.10 -6.77
N GLY A 72 -0.60 4.20 -7.43
CA GLY A 72 -1.99 4.56 -7.67
C GLY A 72 -2.65 5.23 -6.46
N ASP A 73 -3.90 5.65 -6.64
CA ASP A 73 -4.70 6.27 -5.57
C ASP A 73 -5.56 5.24 -4.85
N LEU A 74 -5.67 5.38 -3.54
CA LEU A 74 -6.71 4.70 -2.79
C LEU A 74 -8.08 5.37 -3.06
N PRO A 75 -9.20 4.62 -2.99
CA PRO A 75 -10.53 5.20 -3.12
C PRO A 75 -10.75 6.33 -2.09
N LYS A 76 -11.30 7.45 -2.53
CA LYS A 76 -11.60 8.62 -1.67
C LYS A 76 -12.62 8.29 -0.57
N ASP A 77 -13.59 7.45 -0.90
CA ASP A 77 -14.56 6.89 0.04
C ASP A 77 -14.59 5.36 -0.10
N PRO A 78 -14.13 4.64 0.92
CA PRO A 78 -14.15 3.19 0.93
C PRO A 78 -15.37 2.60 1.66
N GLU A 79 -16.42 3.38 2.00
CA GLU A 79 -17.67 2.83 2.55
C GLU A 79 -18.44 1.92 1.57
#